data_AF-A0A8T0PS52-F1
#
_entry.id   AF-A0A8T0PS52-F1
#
_cell.length_a   1.000
_cell.length_b   1.000
_cell.length_c   1.000
_cell.angle_alpha   90.00
_cell.angle_beta   90.00
_cell.angle_gamma   90.00
#
_symmetry.space_group_name_H-M   'P 1'
#
loop_
_entity.id
_entity.type
_entity.pdbx_description
1 polymer ?
#
loop_
_entity_poly.entity_id
_entity_poly.type
_entity_poly.pdbx_seq_one_letter_code
_entity_poly.pdbx_strand_id
1 'polypeptide(L)'
;MRNTLRPMAAPQRFSFAGDYTETDCLDWEGFPRILWATLQGVSYLTPPRYVMREYEERGVPCYQAHFVVAAHPSHPEWQPLEFEETGYRAADTQESTALWALIAFCARHPNEDDPDWLMRFQSAQVLAASWPAETSYTLVRCLKAYNKLQALLRQTLHGLSKRVTTKDARIQDLGRQLAELQLARDEGLHREAQLEDQEE
;
A
#
# COMPACT_ATOMS: atom_id res chain seq x y z
N MET A 1 21.13 44.80 -16.58
CA MET A 1 20.94 43.68 -15.63
C MET A 1 20.06 42.64 -16.30
N ARG A 2 20.61 41.47 -16.63
CA ARG A 2 19.86 40.36 -17.26
C ARG A 2 19.12 39.61 -16.16
N ASN A 3 17.78 39.67 -16.16
CA ASN A 3 16.96 38.80 -15.34
C ASN A 3 17.05 37.38 -15.90
N THR A 4 17.84 36.53 -15.25
CA THR A 4 17.82 35.08 -15.46
C THR A 4 16.57 34.53 -14.79
N LEU A 5 15.52 34.30 -15.57
CA LEU A 5 14.41 33.43 -15.16
C LEU A 5 15.00 32.04 -14.92
N ARG A 6 15.02 31.60 -13.66
CA ARG A 6 15.22 30.18 -13.34
C ARG A 6 14.13 29.40 -14.09
N PRO A 7 14.47 28.34 -14.85
CA PRO A 7 13.44 27.48 -15.40
C PRO A 7 12.68 26.84 -14.23
N MET A 8 11.34 26.88 -14.30
CA MET A 8 10.47 26.07 -13.45
C MET A 8 10.97 24.63 -13.47
N ALA A 9 11.14 24.04 -12.29
CA ALA A 9 11.37 22.62 -12.18
C ALA A 9 10.20 21.90 -12.87
N ALA A 10 10.52 21.12 -13.90
CA ALA A 10 9.55 20.22 -14.50
C ALA A 10 8.99 19.30 -13.39
N PRO A 11 7.70 18.90 -13.46
CA PRO A 11 7.19 17.86 -12.58
C PRO A 11 8.15 16.67 -12.66
N GLN A 12 8.58 16.17 -11.50
CA GLN A 12 9.52 15.06 -11.44
C GLN A 12 8.87 13.89 -12.17
N ARG A 13 9.27 13.65 -13.41
CA ARG A 13 8.90 12.43 -14.13
C ARG A 13 9.68 11.32 -13.44
N PHE A 14 9.05 10.66 -12.48
CA PHE A 14 9.56 9.44 -11.89
C PHE A 14 9.69 8.41 -13.02
N SER A 15 10.92 8.10 -13.40
CA SER A 15 11.22 7.08 -14.39
C SER A 15 11.21 5.72 -13.70
N PHE A 16 10.11 4.98 -13.83
CA PHE A 16 10.07 3.59 -13.43
C PHE A 16 10.91 2.76 -14.39
N ALA A 17 11.94 2.08 -13.89
CA ALA A 17 12.65 1.04 -14.63
C ALA A 17 12.03 -0.33 -14.27
N GLY A 18 11.53 -1.05 -15.29
CA GLY A 18 10.88 -2.37 -15.15
C GLY A 18 9.40 -2.37 -15.56
N ASP A 19 8.73 -3.50 -15.35
CA ASP A 19 7.30 -3.66 -15.64
C ASP A 19 6.46 -2.89 -14.61
N TYR A 20 5.59 -2.01 -15.09
CA TYR A 20 4.63 -1.27 -14.28
C TYR A 20 3.23 -1.41 -14.87
N THR A 21 2.23 -1.35 -13.99
CA THR A 21 0.82 -1.35 -14.39
C THR A 21 0.19 -0.04 -13.99
N GLU A 22 -0.41 0.65 -14.95
CA GLU A 22 -1.16 1.87 -14.70
C GLU A 22 -2.66 1.58 -14.61
N THR A 23 -3.33 2.19 -13.65
CA THR A 23 -4.78 2.04 -13.44
C THR A 23 -5.34 3.26 -12.69
N ASP A 24 -6.64 3.51 -12.84
CA ASP A 24 -7.40 4.49 -12.04
C ASP A 24 -8.15 3.83 -10.86
N CYS A 25 -8.10 2.49 -10.77
CA CYS A 25 -8.79 1.66 -9.78
C CYS A 25 -10.32 1.88 -9.71
N LEU A 26 -10.97 2.33 -10.79
CA LEU A 26 -12.41 2.62 -10.81
C LEU A 26 -13.30 1.42 -11.19
N ASP A 27 -12.69 0.30 -11.58
CA ASP A 27 -13.38 -0.91 -12.03
C ASP A 27 -14.16 -1.66 -10.92
N TRP A 28 -13.94 -1.32 -9.65
CA TRP A 28 -14.60 -1.97 -8.51
C TRP A 28 -14.99 -0.98 -7.40
N GLU A 29 -15.94 -1.37 -6.56
CA GLU A 29 -16.32 -0.57 -5.37
C GLU A 29 -15.20 -0.61 -4.31
N GLY A 30 -14.85 0.54 -3.74
CA GLY A 30 -13.79 0.70 -2.74
C GLY A 30 -13.44 2.16 -2.48
N PHE A 31 -12.36 2.39 -1.73
CA PHE A 31 -11.83 3.73 -1.46
C PHE A 31 -11.45 4.52 -2.72
N PRO A 32 -10.91 3.93 -3.81
CA PRO A 32 -10.63 4.68 -5.04
C PRO A 32 -11.88 5.36 -5.64
N ARG A 33 -13.04 4.68 -5.64
CA ARG A 33 -14.30 5.28 -6.11
C ARG A 33 -14.83 6.36 -5.17
N ILE A 34 -14.66 6.18 -3.85
CA ILE A 34 -15.05 7.20 -2.86
C ILE A 34 -14.19 8.45 -3.07
N LEU A 35 -12.87 8.28 -3.17
CA LEU A 35 -11.93 9.34 -3.48
C LEU A 35 -12.31 10.07 -4.76
N TRP A 36 -12.56 9.33 -5.83
CA TRP A 36 -12.93 9.95 -7.09
C TRP A 36 -14.23 10.75 -7.00
N ALA A 37 -15.26 10.21 -6.33
CA ALA A 37 -16.51 10.94 -6.11
C ALA A 37 -16.29 12.23 -5.29
N THR A 38 -15.44 12.20 -4.26
CA THR A 38 -15.08 13.38 -3.47
C THR A 38 -14.38 14.42 -4.34
N LEU A 39 -13.39 14.02 -5.15
CA LEU A 39 -12.68 14.93 -6.05
C LEU A 39 -13.61 15.52 -7.13
N GLN A 40 -14.55 14.73 -7.64
CA GLN A 40 -15.56 15.23 -8.58
C GLN A 40 -16.47 16.28 -7.94
N GLY A 41 -16.81 16.13 -6.66
CA GLY A 41 -17.63 17.09 -5.91
C GLY A 41 -17.05 18.50 -5.91
N VAL A 42 -15.71 18.61 -5.95
CA VAL A 42 -14.98 19.89 -6.00
C VAL A 42 -14.42 20.21 -7.39
N SER A 43 -14.97 19.60 -8.46
CA SER A 43 -14.65 19.91 -9.87
C SER A 43 -13.30 19.42 -10.42
N TYR A 44 -12.68 18.39 -9.85
CA TYR A 44 -11.60 17.68 -10.56
C TYR A 44 -12.15 16.97 -11.80
N LEU A 45 -11.42 17.11 -12.92
CA LEU A 45 -11.85 16.59 -14.22
C LEU A 45 -11.21 15.25 -14.60
N THR A 46 -10.11 14.88 -13.94
CA THR A 46 -9.35 13.68 -14.24
C THR A 46 -9.27 12.78 -13.00
N PRO A 47 -9.50 11.47 -13.13
CA PRO A 47 -9.41 10.56 -12.02
C PRO A 47 -7.97 10.46 -11.49
N PRO A 48 -7.79 10.04 -10.23
CA PRO A 48 -6.47 9.73 -9.71
C PRO A 48 -5.79 8.63 -10.52
N ARG A 49 -4.48 8.74 -10.65
CA ARG A 49 -3.65 7.77 -11.38
C ARG A 49 -2.81 6.96 -10.38
N TYR A 50 -2.84 5.64 -10.54
CA TYR A 50 -2.02 4.70 -9.80
C TYR A 50 -1.04 4.03 -10.76
N VAL A 51 0.24 4.16 -10.48
CA VAL A 51 1.31 3.41 -11.15
C VAL A 51 1.82 2.36 -10.16
N MET A 52 1.51 1.11 -10.46
CA MET A 52 1.84 -0.04 -9.62
C MET A 52 3.09 -0.73 -10.12
N ARG A 53 3.99 -1.06 -9.21
CA ARG A 53 5.19 -1.85 -9.48
C ARG A 53 5.28 -3.00 -8.50
N GLU A 54 5.42 -4.21 -9.02
CA GLU A 54 5.77 -5.39 -8.21
C GLU A 54 7.30 -5.45 -8.03
N TYR A 55 7.73 -5.79 -6.83
CA TYR A 55 9.14 -6.05 -6.53
C TYR A 55 9.27 -7.11 -5.44
N GLU A 56 10.45 -7.69 -5.31
CA GLU A 56 10.73 -8.66 -4.25
C GLU A 56 11.63 -8.03 -3.19
N GLU A 57 11.18 -8.06 -1.94
CA GLU A 57 11.97 -7.64 -0.78
C GLU A 57 12.28 -8.86 0.08
N ARG A 58 13.55 -9.28 0.13
CA ARG A 58 14.02 -10.42 0.95
C ARG A 58 13.22 -11.72 0.71
N GLY A 59 12.88 -12.03 -0.54
CA GLY A 59 12.07 -13.22 -0.85
C GLY A 59 10.59 -13.05 -0.56
N VAL A 60 10.09 -11.81 -0.46
CA VAL A 60 8.67 -11.47 -0.29
C VAL A 60 8.20 -10.56 -1.42
N PRO A 61 7.21 -10.97 -2.22
CA PRO A 61 6.56 -10.08 -3.15
C PRO A 61 5.92 -8.90 -2.42
N CYS A 62 6.25 -7.70 -2.90
CA CYS A 62 5.78 -6.41 -2.44
C CYS A 62 5.32 -5.60 -3.66
N TYR A 63 4.48 -4.61 -3.39
CA TYR A 63 3.92 -3.70 -4.37
C TYR A 63 4.16 -2.28 -3.91
N GLN A 64 4.71 -1.47 -4.80
CA GLN A 64 4.83 -0.03 -4.65
C GLN A 64 3.75 0.62 -5.51
N ALA A 65 2.95 1.49 -4.90
CA ALA A 65 2.01 2.35 -5.59
C ALA A 65 2.59 3.75 -5.63
N HIS A 66 2.74 4.30 -6.83
CA HIS A 66 2.93 5.71 -7.03
C HIS A 66 1.60 6.34 -7.43
N PHE A 67 1.16 7.30 -6.65
CA PHE A 67 -0.17 7.87 -6.74
C PHE A 67 -0.10 9.35 -7.07
N VAL A 68 -0.95 9.78 -8.01
CA VAL A 68 -1.03 11.17 -8.45
C VAL A 68 -2.48 11.60 -8.63
N VAL A 69 -2.85 12.71 -7.98
CA VAL A 69 -3.96 13.57 -8.39
C VAL A 69 -3.36 14.82 -9.03
N ALA A 70 -3.79 15.13 -10.26
CA ALA A 70 -3.37 16.32 -10.98
C ALA A 70 -3.70 17.61 -10.20
N ALA A 71 -3.04 18.72 -10.55
CA ALA A 71 -3.39 20.03 -10.00
C ALA A 71 -4.86 20.37 -10.29
N HIS A 72 -5.51 21.08 -9.38
CA HIS A 72 -6.88 21.51 -9.59
C HIS A 72 -6.94 22.54 -10.73
N PRO A 73 -7.84 22.40 -11.72
CA PRO A 73 -7.87 23.28 -12.90
C PRO A 73 -8.18 24.74 -12.56
N SER A 74 -8.99 24.99 -11.54
CA SER A 74 -9.44 26.32 -11.15
C SER A 74 -8.78 26.85 -9.86
N HIS A 75 -7.98 26.02 -9.18
CA HIS A 75 -7.36 26.34 -7.90
C HIS A 75 -5.85 26.05 -7.98
N PRO A 76 -5.06 26.94 -8.61
CA PRO A 76 -3.61 26.74 -8.78
C PRO A 76 -2.85 26.63 -7.45
N GLU A 77 -3.42 27.15 -6.37
CA GLU A 77 -2.91 27.06 -5.02
C GLU A 77 -3.04 25.65 -4.41
N TRP A 78 -3.89 24.79 -4.99
CA TRP A 78 -4.01 23.40 -4.58
C TRP A 78 -2.94 22.59 -5.28
N GLN A 79 -1.84 22.36 -4.56
CA GLN A 79 -0.75 21.55 -5.07
C GLN A 79 -1.23 20.13 -5.41
N PRO A 80 -0.69 19.51 -6.47
CA PRO A 80 -0.92 18.10 -6.77
C PRO A 80 -0.73 17.22 -5.54
N LEU A 81 -1.58 16.20 -5.42
CA LEU A 81 -1.44 15.19 -4.38
C LEU A 81 -0.66 14.03 -4.96
N GLU A 82 0.61 13.94 -4.57
CA GLU A 82 1.54 12.93 -5.06
C GLU A 82 2.30 12.32 -3.89
N PHE A 83 2.32 10.99 -3.83
CA PHE A 83 3.07 10.22 -2.84
C PHE A 83 3.25 8.77 -3.27
N GLU A 84 4.13 8.06 -2.55
CA GLU A 84 4.39 6.63 -2.74
C GLU A 84 3.95 5.84 -1.50
N GLU A 85 3.35 4.69 -1.74
CA GLU A 85 2.95 3.75 -0.71
C GLU A 85 3.42 2.34 -1.06
N THR A 86 3.73 1.56 -0.03
CA THR A 86 4.18 0.17 -0.17
C THR A 86 3.24 -0.78 0.54
N GLY A 87 2.95 -1.92 -0.08
CA GLY A 87 2.14 -2.98 0.54
C GLY A 87 2.43 -4.34 -0.07
N TYR A 88 1.85 -5.40 0.50
CA TYR A 88 2.18 -6.78 0.12
C TYR A 88 1.27 -7.37 -0.96
N ARG A 89 0.15 -6.69 -1.28
CA ARG A 89 -0.77 -7.08 -2.35
C ARG A 89 -1.22 -5.83 -3.09
N ALA A 90 -1.25 -5.89 -4.42
CA ALA A 90 -1.65 -4.77 -5.26
C ALA A 90 -2.99 -4.16 -4.85
N ALA A 91 -4.03 -4.98 -4.66
CA ALA A 91 -5.36 -4.53 -4.29
C ALA A 91 -5.39 -3.81 -2.93
N ASP A 92 -4.68 -4.35 -1.93
CA ASP A 92 -4.58 -3.75 -0.60
C ASP A 92 -3.86 -2.40 -0.68
N THR A 93 -2.74 -2.34 -1.40
CA THR A 93 -1.96 -1.11 -1.60
C THR A 93 -2.79 -0.04 -2.32
N GLN A 94 -3.58 -0.40 -3.33
CA GLN A 94 -4.46 0.54 -4.04
C GLN A 94 -5.53 1.13 -3.11
N GLU A 95 -6.20 0.28 -2.33
CA GLU A 95 -7.25 0.71 -1.39
C GLU A 95 -6.68 1.56 -0.25
N SER A 96 -5.52 1.20 0.31
CA SER A 96 -4.87 1.97 1.37
C SER A 96 -4.33 3.30 0.87
N THR A 97 -3.77 3.33 -0.34
CA THR A 97 -3.30 4.55 -1.00
C THR A 97 -4.46 5.52 -1.24
N ALA A 98 -5.61 5.03 -1.70
CA ALA A 98 -6.80 5.84 -1.88
C ALA A 98 -7.34 6.41 -0.56
N LEU A 99 -7.32 5.62 0.52
CA LEU A 99 -7.69 6.07 1.85
C LEU A 99 -6.74 7.17 2.36
N TRP A 100 -5.42 6.98 2.22
CA TRP A 100 -4.44 8.01 2.56
C TRP A 100 -4.63 9.29 1.75
N ALA A 101 -4.92 9.16 0.46
CA ALA A 101 -5.20 10.30 -0.39
C ALA A 101 -6.44 11.08 0.08
N LEU A 102 -7.52 10.37 0.43
CA LEU A 102 -8.73 10.96 1.01
C LEU A 102 -8.40 11.75 2.30
N ILE A 103 -7.68 11.13 3.23
CA ILE A 103 -7.29 11.76 4.50
C ILE A 103 -6.42 13.00 4.23
N ALA A 104 -5.41 12.88 3.37
CA ALA A 104 -4.51 13.97 3.03
C ALA A 104 -5.23 15.12 2.32
N PHE A 105 -6.17 14.81 1.42
CA PHE A 105 -6.98 15.79 0.72
C PHE A 105 -7.85 16.57 1.72
N CYS A 106 -8.63 15.87 2.56
CA CYS A 106 -9.48 16.51 3.57
C CYS A 106 -8.66 17.34 4.58
N ALA A 107 -7.46 16.89 4.94
CA ALA A 107 -6.58 17.63 5.85
C ALA A 107 -6.02 18.94 5.24
N ARG A 108 -5.79 18.98 3.91
CA ARG A 108 -5.31 20.18 3.22
C ARG A 108 -6.41 21.18 2.91
N HIS A 109 -7.63 20.70 2.73
CA HIS A 109 -8.78 21.51 2.35
C HIS A 109 -9.91 21.42 3.40
N PRO A 110 -9.64 21.74 4.68
CA PRO A 110 -10.64 21.63 5.75
C PRO A 110 -11.81 22.61 5.58
N ASN A 111 -11.60 23.70 4.84
CA ASN A 111 -12.55 24.81 4.73
C ASN A 111 -13.40 24.81 3.45
N GLU A 112 -13.17 23.89 2.52
CA GLU A 112 -13.97 23.80 1.29
C GLU A 112 -15.25 22.98 1.46
N ASP A 113 -15.49 22.37 2.64
CA ASP A 113 -16.79 21.75 2.92
C ASP A 113 -17.32 21.88 4.35
N ASP A 114 -16.51 22.06 5.39
CA ASP A 114 -17.02 22.37 6.74
C ASP A 114 -15.86 22.54 7.74
N PRO A 115 -15.65 23.73 8.31
CA PRO A 115 -14.62 23.93 9.35
C PRO A 115 -14.85 23.03 10.58
N ASP A 116 -16.07 22.52 10.75
CA ASP A 116 -16.46 21.62 11.83
C ASP A 116 -16.60 20.15 11.37
N TRP A 117 -16.03 19.74 10.22
CA TRP A 117 -16.27 18.39 9.67
C TRP A 117 -15.93 17.27 10.66
N LEU A 118 -14.89 17.46 11.48
CA LEU A 118 -14.49 16.52 12.52
C LEU A 118 -15.54 16.48 13.66
N MET A 119 -16.06 17.64 14.05
CA MET A 119 -17.17 17.75 15.01
C MET A 119 -18.47 17.17 14.46
N ARG A 120 -18.75 17.33 13.16
CA ARG A 120 -19.90 16.75 12.46
C ARG A 120 -19.79 15.25 12.24
N PHE A 121 -18.59 14.73 11.96
CA PHE A 121 -18.33 13.29 11.94
C PHE A 121 -18.54 12.67 13.34
N GLN A 122 -18.03 13.35 14.38
CA GLN A 122 -18.31 12.98 15.77
C GLN A 122 -19.81 13.13 16.11
N SER A 123 -20.51 14.04 15.45
CA SER A 123 -21.96 14.26 15.52
C SER A 123 -22.74 13.59 14.39
N ALA A 124 -22.23 12.51 13.78
CA ALA A 124 -22.81 11.90 12.57
C ALA A 124 -24.30 11.54 12.71
N GLN A 125 -24.72 11.24 13.93
CA GLN A 125 -26.11 11.03 14.34
C GLN A 125 -27.02 12.25 14.15
N VAL A 126 -26.50 13.47 14.31
CA VAL A 126 -27.21 14.74 14.04
C VAL A 126 -27.28 15.02 12.54
N LEU A 127 -26.19 14.79 11.80
CA LEU A 127 -26.20 14.91 10.34
C LEU A 127 -27.14 13.91 9.66
N ALA A 128 -27.22 12.68 10.19
CA ALA A 128 -28.19 11.69 9.75
C ALA A 128 -29.65 12.13 10.00
N ALA A 129 -29.90 13.03 10.96
CA ALA A 129 -31.24 13.59 11.18
C ALA A 129 -31.57 14.73 10.20
N SER A 130 -30.57 15.51 9.77
CA SER A 130 -30.75 16.65 8.86
C SER A 130 -30.70 16.26 7.37
N TRP A 131 -29.82 15.33 7.01
CA TRP A 131 -29.60 14.84 5.64
C TRP A 131 -29.52 13.30 5.63
N PRO A 132 -30.64 12.63 5.95
CA PRO A 132 -30.64 11.19 6.22
C PRO A 132 -30.19 10.35 5.03
N ALA A 133 -30.61 10.69 3.82
CA ALA A 133 -30.34 9.89 2.63
C ALA A 133 -28.85 9.96 2.24
N GLU A 134 -28.32 11.18 2.13
CA GLU A 134 -26.95 11.47 1.72
C GLU A 134 -25.93 10.99 2.76
N THR A 135 -26.22 11.23 4.04
CA THR A 135 -25.36 10.78 5.15
C THR A 135 -25.36 9.26 5.26
N SER A 136 -26.53 8.62 5.18
CA SER A 136 -26.62 7.14 5.24
C SER A 136 -25.94 6.49 4.04
N TYR A 137 -26.12 7.05 2.84
CA TYR A 137 -25.47 6.56 1.63
C TYR A 137 -23.94 6.61 1.73
N THR A 138 -23.40 7.74 2.18
CA THR A 138 -21.96 7.95 2.35
C THR A 138 -21.40 7.04 3.43
N LEU A 139 -22.08 6.94 4.59
CA LEU A 139 -21.67 6.05 5.68
C LEU A 139 -21.66 4.58 5.27
N VAL A 140 -22.68 4.11 4.54
CA VAL A 140 -22.73 2.74 4.03
C VAL A 140 -21.59 2.48 3.05
N ARG A 141 -21.26 3.43 2.18
CA ARG A 141 -20.11 3.31 1.28
C ARG A 141 -18.79 3.23 2.04
N CYS A 142 -18.57 4.12 3.00
CA CYS A 142 -17.36 4.12 3.83
C CYS A 142 -17.24 2.82 4.64
N LEU A 143 -18.32 2.35 5.27
CA LEU A 143 -18.35 1.09 6.00
C LEU A 143 -18.08 -0.11 5.10
N LYS A 144 -18.66 -0.13 3.88
CA LYS A 144 -18.42 -1.20 2.90
C LYS A 144 -16.96 -1.21 2.43
N ALA A 145 -16.39 -0.04 2.15
CA ALA A 145 -14.98 0.10 1.79
C ALA A 145 -14.06 -0.32 2.95
N TYR A 146 -14.36 0.11 4.17
CA TYR A 146 -13.61 -0.28 5.37
C TYR A 146 -13.65 -1.80 5.61
N ASN A 147 -14.83 -2.42 5.51
CA ASN A 147 -14.96 -3.88 5.64
C ASN A 147 -14.18 -4.63 4.55
N LYS A 148 -14.18 -4.11 3.31
CA LYS A 148 -13.39 -4.67 2.22
C LYS A 148 -11.89 -4.56 2.52
N LEU A 149 -11.42 -3.40 2.97
CA LEU A 149 -10.03 -3.21 3.39
C LEU A 149 -9.65 -4.17 4.52
N GLN A 150 -10.49 -4.32 5.55
CA GLN A 150 -10.25 -5.29 6.63
C GLN A 150 -10.18 -6.73 6.12
N ALA A 151 -11.04 -7.12 5.18
CA ALA A 151 -11.02 -8.46 4.59
C ALA A 151 -9.73 -8.70 3.78
N LEU A 152 -9.32 -7.71 2.98
CA LEU A 152 -8.08 -7.73 2.22
C LEU A 152 -6.85 -7.84 3.13
N LEU A 153 -6.76 -7.01 4.17
CA LEU A 153 -5.69 -7.06 5.17
C LEU A 153 -5.61 -8.41 5.87
N ARG A 154 -6.75 -9.01 6.24
CA ARG A 154 -6.80 -10.35 6.83
C ARG A 154 -6.29 -11.43 5.86
N GLN A 155 -6.65 -11.35 4.58
CA GLN A 155 -6.13 -12.26 3.57
C GLN A 155 -4.61 -12.14 3.42
N THR A 156 -4.10 -10.91 3.42
CA THR A 156 -2.65 -10.64 3.38
C THR A 156 -1.93 -11.22 4.58
N LEU A 157 -2.44 -10.98 5.78
CA LEU A 157 -1.87 -11.54 7.01
C LEU A 157 -1.87 -13.07 6.99
N HIS A 158 -2.97 -13.68 6.53
CA HIS A 158 -3.06 -15.13 6.39
C HIS A 158 -2.06 -15.69 5.37
N GLY A 159 -1.91 -15.01 4.23
CA GLY A 159 -0.92 -15.38 3.20
C GLY A 159 0.51 -15.27 3.71
N LEU A 160 0.85 -14.19 4.43
CA LEU A 160 2.15 -14.02 5.07
C LEU A 160 2.41 -15.08 6.12
N SER A 161 1.44 -15.35 7.00
CA SER A 161 1.54 -16.39 8.03
C SER A 161 1.84 -17.76 7.40
N LYS A 162 1.12 -18.16 6.35
CA LYS A 162 1.37 -19.42 5.64
C LYS A 162 2.77 -19.50 5.02
N ARG A 163 3.27 -18.39 4.48
CA ARG A 163 4.61 -18.33 3.88
C ARG A 163 5.71 -18.43 4.93
N VAL A 164 5.52 -17.75 6.08
CA VAL A 164 6.44 -17.83 7.23
C VAL A 164 6.50 -19.27 7.75
N THR A 165 5.36 -19.90 8.03
CA THR A 165 5.34 -21.28 8.55
C THR A 165 5.96 -22.29 7.59
N THR A 166 5.77 -22.10 6.28
CA THR A 166 6.41 -22.95 5.26
C THR A 166 7.93 -22.78 5.24
N LYS A 167 8.41 -21.54 5.30
CA LYS A 167 9.86 -21.26 5.36
C LYS A 167 10.47 -21.79 6.67
N ASP A 168 9.78 -21.63 7.80
CA ASP A 168 10.22 -22.14 9.09
C ASP A 168 10.34 -23.67 9.08
N ALA A 169 9.36 -24.38 8.53
CA ALA A 169 9.43 -25.83 8.37
C ALA A 169 10.63 -26.26 7.52
N ARG A 170 10.92 -25.53 6.43
CA ARG A 170 12.10 -25.79 5.58
C ARG A 170 13.42 -25.49 6.30
N ILE A 171 13.48 -24.45 7.11
CA ILE A 171 14.66 -24.13 7.92
C ILE A 171 14.92 -25.25 8.94
N GLN A 172 13.87 -25.76 9.59
CA GLN A 172 13.98 -26.87 10.54
C GLN A 172 14.46 -28.16 9.87
N ASP A 173 13.95 -28.48 8.68
CA ASP A 173 14.39 -29.64 7.90
C ASP A 173 15.87 -29.54 7.48
N LEU A 174 16.27 -28.39 6.94
CA LEU A 174 17.68 -28.12 6.61
C LEU A 174 18.58 -28.18 7.85
N GLY A 175 18.11 -27.67 9.00
CA GLY A 175 18.82 -27.77 10.26
C GLY A 175 19.04 -29.21 10.73
N ARG A 176 18.04 -30.08 10.52
CA ARG A 176 18.16 -31.52 10.81
C ARG A 176 19.17 -32.19 9.89
N GLN A 177 19.07 -31.98 8.58
CA GLN A 177 20.00 -32.55 7.60
C GLN A 177 21.44 -32.11 7.87
N LEU A 178 21.65 -30.85 8.25
CA LEU A 178 22.97 -30.34 8.60
C LEU A 178 23.54 -31.03 9.85
N ALA A 179 22.72 -31.27 10.87
CA ALA A 179 23.13 -31.99 12.06
C ALA A 179 23.48 -33.46 11.76
N GLU A 180 22.72 -34.14 10.90
CA GLU A 180 23.00 -35.51 10.46
C GLU A 180 24.33 -35.59 9.68
N LEU A 181 24.57 -34.64 8.78
CA LEU A 181 25.83 -34.55 8.02
C LEU A 181 27.03 -34.25 8.93
N GLN A 182 26.86 -33.41 9.95
CA GLN A 182 27.90 -33.15 10.94
C GLN A 182 28.24 -34.40 11.75
N LEU A 183 27.22 -35.13 12.20
CA LEU A 183 27.42 -36.38 12.94
C LEU A 183 28.17 -37.43 12.09
N ALA A 184 27.74 -37.63 10.84
CA ALA A 184 28.40 -38.56 9.91
C ALA A 184 29.85 -38.17 9.61
N ARG A 185 30.14 -36.86 9.52
CA ARG A 185 31.50 -36.34 9.36
C ARG A 185 32.36 -36.64 10.59
N ASP A 186 31.85 -36.36 11.78
CA ASP A 186 32.58 -36.56 13.03
C ASP A 186 32.86 -38.06 13.29
N GLU A 187 31.91 -38.94 12.96
CA GLU A 187 32.11 -40.39 12.98
C GLU A 187 33.16 -40.86 11.96
N GLY A 188 33.17 -40.27 10.75
CA GLY A 188 34.18 -40.54 9.73
C GLY A 188 35.59 -40.20 10.21
N LEU A 189 35.75 -39.00 10.77
CA LEU A 189 37.03 -38.54 11.34
C LEU A 189 37.51 -39.42 12.50
N HIS A 190 36.60 -39.89 13.36
CA HIS A 190 36.95 -40.83 14.43
C HIS A 190 37.40 -42.19 13.91
N ARG A 191 36.78 -42.69 12.82
CA ARG A 191 37.18 -43.97 12.21
C ARG A 191 38.54 -43.88 11.52
N GLU A 192 38.83 -42.77 10.84
CA GLU A 192 40.15 -42.54 10.22
C GLU A 192 41.26 -42.49 11.28
N ALA A 193 41.07 -41.77 12.39
CA ALA A 193 42.03 -41.72 13.48
C ALA A 193 42.30 -43.09 14.13
N GLN A 194 41.28 -43.95 14.24
CA GLN A 194 41.44 -45.31 14.78
C GLN A 194 42.19 -46.27 13.85
N LEU A 195 42.14 -46.01 12.54
CA LEU A 195 42.88 -46.81 11.54
C LEU A 195 44.35 -46.39 11.50
N GLU A 196 44.63 -45.09 11.63
CA GLU A 196 46.00 -44.57 11.72
C GLU A 196 46.73 -45.08 12.99
N ASP A 197 46.05 -45.16 14.14
CA ASP A 197 46.61 -45.71 15.39
C ASP A 197 46.84 -47.25 15.36
N GLN A 198 46.28 -47.97 14.38
CA GLN A 198 46.47 -49.43 14.23
C GLN A 198 47.56 -49.81 13.22
N GLU A 199 48.04 -48.86 12.42
CA GLU A 199 49.14 -49.05 11.47
C GLU A 199 50.53 -48.66 12.02
N GLU A 200 50.60 -48.12 13.26
CA GLU A 200 51.83 -47.87 14.05
C GLU A 200 52.19 -49.04 14.99
#